data_AF-A0A9P9JMQ4-F1
#
_entry.id   AF-A0A9P9JMQ4-F1
#
_cell.length_a   1.000
_cell.length_b   1.000
_cell.length_c   1.000
_cell.angle_alpha   90.00
_cell.angle_beta   90.00
_cell.angle_gamma   90.00
#
_symmetry.space_group_name_H-M   'P 1'
#
loop_
_entity.id
_entity.type
_entity.pdbx_description
1 polymer ?
#
loop_
_entity_poly.entity_id
_entity_poly.type
_entity_poly.pdbx_seq_one_letter_code
_entity_poly.pdbx_strand_id
1 'polypeptide(L)'
;MFQVSGLARSDSSNSEAGHKSERTIVLEPGGPGGSGTSYVWEAAEQVTGRLNNGQFDVFGWDPRGVNTSLPSMSCYSNDAFRDRWSLLTRKYREESNPLDQLYISDAMNNATFHTCHERLGDFGRFINTASVARDLRNCFACLTTSPRT
;
A
#
# COMPACT_ATOMS: atom_id res chain seq x y z
N MET A 1 -2.06 -9.74 4.51
CA MET A 1 -3.25 -9.17 5.17
C MET A 1 -2.95 -9.09 6.65
N PHE A 2 -3.07 -7.91 7.26
CA PHE A 2 -2.88 -7.74 8.70
C PHE A 2 -4.16 -7.12 9.28
N GLN A 3 -4.73 -7.79 10.28
CA GLN A 3 -5.86 -7.29 11.05
C GLN A 3 -5.39 -7.15 12.49
N VAL A 4 -5.53 -5.97 13.06
CA VAL A 4 -5.35 -5.78 14.49
C VAL A 4 -6.75 -5.87 15.10
N SER A 5 -7.06 -7.03 15.66
CA SER A 5 -8.29 -7.27 16.41
C SER A 5 -8.02 -7.00 17.89
N GLY A 6 -8.94 -6.27 18.54
CA GLY A 6 -8.97 -6.19 20.00
C GLY A 6 -7.66 -5.74 20.63
N LEU A 7 -7.28 -4.47 20.43
CA LEU A 7 -6.27 -3.84 21.27
C LEU A 7 -6.71 -4.01 22.74
N ALA A 8 -5.93 -4.76 23.51
CA ALA A 8 -6.22 -4.99 24.91
C ALA A 8 -6.30 -3.64 25.62
N ARG A 9 -7.40 -3.39 26.35
CA ARG A 9 -7.48 -2.25 27.25
C ARG A 9 -6.36 -2.39 28.29
N SER A 10 -5.38 -1.49 28.24
CA SER A 10 -4.25 -1.43 29.17
C SER A 10 -4.65 -1.23 30.65
N ASP A 11 -5.93 -1.01 30.96
CA ASP A 11 -6.43 -0.66 32.29
C ASP A 11 -6.87 -1.84 33.17
N SER A 12 -6.79 -3.10 32.70
CA SER A 12 -7.17 -4.26 33.52
C SER A 12 -6.03 -5.26 33.68
N SER A 13 -5.71 -5.60 34.94
CA SER A 13 -4.72 -6.59 35.38
C SER A 13 -5.04 -8.05 34.98
N ASN A 14 -5.77 -8.24 33.89
CA ASN A 14 -6.09 -9.53 33.27
C ASN A 14 -5.99 -9.33 31.75
N SER A 15 -4.91 -9.82 31.14
CA SER A 15 -4.73 -9.81 29.69
C SER A 15 -5.58 -10.92 29.07
N GLU A 16 -6.90 -10.73 29.00
CA GLU A 16 -7.72 -11.48 28.07
C GLU A 16 -7.38 -11.05 26.65
N ALA A 17 -7.29 -12.02 25.73
CA ALA A 17 -7.17 -11.71 24.32
C ALA A 17 -8.36 -10.83 23.91
N GLY A 18 -8.10 -9.71 23.23
CA GLY A 18 -9.16 -8.82 22.80
C GLY A 18 -10.13 -9.54 21.85
N HIS A 19 -11.43 -9.31 22.05
CA HIS A 19 -12.48 -9.89 21.21
C HIS A 19 -12.64 -9.04 19.94
N LYS A 20 -13.03 -9.68 18.84
CA LYS A 20 -13.31 -8.99 17.56
C LYS A 20 -14.44 -7.97 17.75
N SER A 21 -14.22 -6.75 17.27
CA SER A 21 -15.20 -5.66 17.34
C SER A 21 -16.34 -5.85 16.33
N GLU A 22 -17.53 -5.33 16.63
CA GLU A 22 -18.69 -5.34 15.70
C GLU A 22 -18.48 -4.44 14.47
N ARG A 23 -17.53 -3.50 14.55
CA ARG A 23 -17.22 -2.54 13.49
C ARG A 23 -15.71 -2.43 13.31
N THR A 24 -15.30 -2.12 12.09
CA THR A 24 -13.90 -2.04 11.69
C THR A 24 -13.67 -0.72 10.95
N ILE A 25 -12.59 -0.02 11.32
CA ILE A 25 -12.07 1.13 10.59
C ILE A 25 -11.07 0.60 9.56
N VAL A 26 -11.28 0.95 8.30
CA VAL A 26 -10.43 0.52 7.19
C VAL A 26 -9.50 1.68 6.83
N LEU A 27 -8.20 1.44 6.86
CA LEU A 27 -7.18 2.44 6.56
C LEU A 27 -6.47 2.12 5.25
N GLU A 28 -6.38 3.13 4.38
CA GLU A 28 -5.59 3.13 3.15
C GLU A 28 -4.72 4.39 3.19
N PRO A 29 -3.40 4.27 3.39
CA PRO A 29 -2.51 5.42 3.65
C PRO A 29 -2.26 6.28 2.40
N GLY A 30 -2.63 5.82 1.22
CA GLY A 30 -2.38 6.49 -0.04
C GLY A 30 -0.98 6.26 -0.58
N GLY A 31 -0.40 7.31 -1.18
CA GLY A 31 0.79 7.23 -2.02
C GLY A 31 0.44 7.60 -3.46
N PRO A 32 -0.10 6.68 -4.30
CA PRO A 32 -0.32 5.22 -4.12
C PRO A 32 0.97 4.40 -3.95
N GLY A 33 0.84 3.13 -3.54
CA GLY A 33 1.99 2.25 -3.25
C GLY A 33 2.38 2.19 -1.77
N GLY A 34 1.65 2.90 -0.90
CA GLY A 34 1.79 2.80 0.55
C GLY A 34 1.29 1.45 1.09
N SER A 35 2.04 0.90 2.04
CA SER A 35 1.68 -0.34 2.74
C SER A 35 0.62 -0.06 3.81
N GLY A 36 -0.61 -0.53 3.60
CA GLY A 36 -1.66 -0.41 4.61
C GLY A 36 -1.37 -1.26 5.85
N THR A 37 -0.64 -2.36 5.69
CA THR A 37 -0.26 -3.22 6.82
C THR A 37 0.77 -2.54 7.72
N SER A 38 1.79 -1.92 7.12
CA SER A 38 2.78 -1.12 7.85
C SER A 38 2.13 0.10 8.50
N TYR A 39 1.20 0.76 7.80
CA TYR A 39 0.51 1.92 8.37
C TYR A 39 -0.35 1.56 9.58
N VAL A 40 -1.09 0.45 9.53
CA VAL A 40 -1.89 -0.01 10.67
C VAL A 40 -1.00 -0.42 11.83
N TRP A 41 0.13 -1.08 11.56
CA TRP A 41 1.11 -1.40 12.61
C TRP A 41 1.56 -0.16 13.40
N GLU A 42 1.73 0.97 12.72
CA GLU A 42 2.18 2.23 13.35
C GLU A 42 1.03 3.06 13.94
N ALA A 43 -0.14 3.06 13.32
CA ALA A 43 -1.19 4.06 13.59
C ALA A 43 -2.47 3.52 14.24
N ALA A 44 -2.66 2.19 14.33
CA ALA A 44 -3.94 1.61 14.76
C ALA A 44 -4.44 2.14 16.10
N GLU A 45 -3.59 2.13 17.14
CA GLU A 45 -3.95 2.58 18.49
C GLU A 45 -4.36 4.05 18.52
N GLN A 46 -3.59 4.92 17.87
CA GLN A 46 -3.89 6.35 17.80
C GLN A 46 -5.21 6.58 17.05
N VAL A 47 -5.44 5.88 15.94
CA VAL A 47 -6.65 6.02 15.14
C VAL A 47 -7.88 5.56 15.92
N THR A 48 -7.85 4.34 16.48
CA THR A 48 -9.00 3.82 17.22
C THR A 48 -9.29 4.64 18.48
N GLY A 49 -8.24 5.11 19.17
CA GLY A 49 -8.37 5.97 20.34
C GLY A 49 -9.05 7.29 20.02
N ARG A 50 -8.64 7.96 18.92
CA ARG A 50 -9.20 9.26 18.52
C ARG A 50 -10.60 9.19 17.92
N LEU A 51 -10.86 8.18 17.09
CA LEU A 51 -12.10 8.13 16.32
C LEU A 51 -13.24 7.45 17.09
N ASN A 52 -12.91 6.58 18.04
CA ASN A 52 -13.90 5.73 18.66
C ASN A 52 -13.51 5.20 20.05
N ASN A 53 -12.60 5.86 20.76
CA ASN A 53 -12.18 5.47 22.12
C ASN A 53 -11.75 4.00 22.25
N GLY A 54 -11.15 3.43 21.20
CA GLY A 54 -10.66 2.04 21.18
C GLY A 54 -11.71 0.96 20.91
N GLN A 55 -12.96 1.30 20.54
CA GLN A 55 -14.04 0.31 20.46
C GLN A 55 -14.15 -0.40 19.09
N PHE A 56 -13.39 0.02 18.06
CA PHE A 56 -13.42 -0.60 16.73
C PHE A 56 -12.06 -1.19 16.39
N ASP A 57 -12.09 -2.33 15.69
CA ASP A 57 -10.91 -2.93 15.10
C ASP A 57 -10.37 -2.03 13.98
N VAL A 58 -9.06 -2.10 13.73
CA VAL A 58 -8.42 -1.37 12.64
C VAL A 58 -7.87 -2.36 11.64
N PHE A 59 -8.27 -2.19 10.38
CA PHE A 59 -7.90 -3.05 9.27
C PHE A 59 -7.10 -2.28 8.23
N GLY A 60 -5.98 -2.87 7.81
CA GLY A 60 -5.13 -2.37 6.75
C GLY A 60 -4.68 -3.53 5.87
N TRP A 61 -4.58 -3.28 4.57
CA TRP A 61 -4.08 -4.27 3.63
C TRP A 61 -3.10 -3.64 2.68
N ASP A 62 -2.26 -4.47 2.08
CA ASP A 62 -1.38 -4.03 1.02
C ASP A 62 -2.14 -4.23 -0.29
N PRO A 63 -2.44 -3.17 -1.07
CA PRO A 63 -3.03 -3.32 -2.39
C PRO A 63 -2.19 -4.25 -3.29
N ARG A 64 -2.82 -4.85 -4.30
CA ARG A 64 -2.10 -5.67 -5.29
C ARG A 64 -0.83 -4.96 -5.79
N GLY A 65 0.29 -5.68 -5.83
CA GLY A 65 1.58 -5.11 -6.23
C GLY A 65 2.33 -4.33 -5.16
N VAL A 66 1.76 -4.12 -3.97
CA VAL A 66 2.35 -3.32 -2.90
C VAL A 66 2.88 -4.23 -1.78
N ASN A 67 4.07 -3.89 -1.26
CA ASN A 67 4.68 -4.51 -0.08
C ASN A 67 4.62 -6.05 -0.11
N THR A 68 3.78 -6.67 0.74
CA THR A 68 3.70 -8.14 0.84
C THR A 68 2.75 -8.78 -0.18
N SER A 69 1.97 -8.01 -0.93
CA SER A 69 1.03 -8.52 -1.93
C SER A 69 1.73 -8.93 -3.22
N LEU A 70 1.54 -10.19 -3.62
CA LEU A 70 2.14 -10.78 -4.81
C LEU A 70 1.15 -10.89 -5.98
N PRO A 71 1.64 -10.80 -7.24
CA PRO A 71 3.02 -10.46 -7.60
C PRO A 71 3.34 -8.98 -7.30
N SER A 72 4.60 -8.69 -7.01
CA SER A 72 5.06 -7.33 -6.68
C SER A 72 5.10 -6.44 -7.93
N MET A 73 4.67 -5.19 -7.80
CA MET A 73 4.81 -4.16 -8.83
C MET A 73 6.24 -3.63 -8.81
N SER A 74 7.13 -4.23 -9.59
CA SER A 74 8.49 -3.72 -9.78
C SER A 74 8.92 -3.71 -11.24
N CYS A 75 9.25 -2.50 -11.73
CA CYS A 75 9.84 -2.29 -13.05
C CYS A 75 11.37 -2.45 -13.06
N TYR A 76 11.99 -2.72 -11.92
CA TYR A 76 13.43 -2.79 -11.78
C TYR A 76 13.85 -4.18 -11.31
N SER A 77 15.09 -4.57 -11.64
CA SER A 77 15.64 -5.85 -11.21
C SER A 77 15.91 -5.91 -9.72
N ASN A 78 16.28 -4.78 -9.11
CA ASN A 78 16.46 -4.61 -7.68
C ASN A 78 16.34 -3.13 -7.29
N ASP A 79 16.38 -2.90 -5.98
CA ASP A 79 16.23 -1.59 -5.36
C ASP A 79 17.38 -0.62 -5.71
N ALA A 80 18.61 -1.11 -5.83
CA ALA A 80 19.74 -0.27 -6.19
C ALA A 80 19.59 0.34 -7.59
N PHE A 81 19.04 -0.42 -8.55
CA PHE A 81 18.74 0.11 -9.89
C PHE A 81 17.61 1.14 -9.85
N ARG A 82 16.53 0.85 -9.12
CA ARG A 82 15.41 1.80 -8.92
C ARG A 82 15.93 3.12 -8.34
N ASP A 83 16.74 3.05 -7.28
CA ASP A 83 17.22 4.22 -6.55
C ASP A 83 18.17 5.05 -7.41
N ARG A 84 19.10 4.40 -8.13
CA ARG A 84 19.96 5.07 -9.11
C ARG A 84 19.14 5.73 -10.22
N TRP A 85 18.13 5.05 -10.76
CA TRP A 85 17.28 5.59 -11.82
C TRP A 85 16.50 6.82 -11.34
N SER A 86 15.92 6.76 -10.14
CA SER A 86 15.22 7.88 -9.49
C SER A 86 16.11 9.12 -9.34
N LEU A 87 17.38 8.94 -8.98
CA LEU A 87 18.35 10.04 -8.92
C LEU A 87 18.64 10.65 -10.30
N LEU A 88 18.64 9.84 -11.36
CA LEU A 88 18.88 10.33 -12.72
C LEU A 88 17.67 11.08 -13.28
N THR A 89 16.45 10.56 -13.07
CA THR A 89 15.21 11.17 -13.59
C THR A 89 14.87 12.50 -12.93
N ARG A 90 15.39 12.75 -11.72
CA ARG A 90 15.13 13.98 -10.96
C ARG A 90 16.16 15.09 -11.22
N LYS A 91 17.18 14.84 -12.04
CA LYS A 91 18.17 15.88 -12.37
C LYS A 91 17.57 16.88 -13.35
N TYR A 92 17.43 18.12 -12.89
CA TYR A 92 17.26 19.25 -13.79
C TYR A 92 18.60 19.50 -14.49
N ARG A 93 18.59 19.55 -15.81
CA ARG A 93 19.78 19.84 -16.61
C ARG A 93 19.64 21.27 -17.14
N GLU A 94 20.73 22.02 -17.08
CA GLU A 94 20.82 23.27 -17.83
C GLU A 94 20.94 22.91 -19.30
N GLU A 95 19.81 22.95 -20.00
CA GLU A 95 19.75 22.67 -21.43
C GLU A 95 19.69 24.00 -22.20
N SER A 96 20.46 24.09 -23.27
CA SER A 96 20.47 25.28 -24.14
C SER A 96 19.16 25.48 -24.90
N ASN A 97 18.38 24.40 -25.09
CA ASN A 97 17.08 24.40 -25.74
C ASN A 97 16.02 23.78 -24.79
N PRO A 98 14.90 24.47 -24.52
CA PRO A 98 13.82 23.93 -23.68
C PRO A 98 13.24 22.59 -24.13
N LEU A 99 13.32 22.25 -25.43
CA LEU A 99 12.82 20.98 -25.95
C LEU A 99 13.73 19.79 -25.59
N ASP A 100 15.02 20.00 -25.34
CA ASP A 100 15.95 18.90 -25.05
C ASP A 100 15.56 18.19 -23.75
N GLN A 101 15.15 18.95 -22.73
CA GLN A 101 14.66 18.40 -21.48
C GLN A 101 13.40 17.54 -21.68
N LEU A 102 12.50 17.97 -22.55
CA LEU A 102 11.29 17.21 -22.88
C LEU A 102 11.65 15.89 -23.57
N TYR A 103 12.54 15.91 -24.58
CA TYR A 103 12.98 14.71 -25.28
C TYR A 103 13.71 13.72 -24.38
N ILE A 104 14.55 14.23 -23.47
CA ILE A 104 15.20 13.40 -22.46
C ILE A 104 14.16 12.76 -21.54
N SER A 105 13.18 13.53 -21.04
CA SER A 105 12.14 12.99 -20.17
C SER A 105 11.30 11.94 -20.87
N ASP A 106 10.93 12.16 -22.13
CA ASP A 106 10.18 11.22 -22.95
C ASP A 106 10.96 9.91 -23.15
N ALA A 107 12.24 10.00 -23.54
CA ALA A 107 13.10 8.83 -23.69
C ALA A 107 13.26 8.02 -22.39
N MET A 108 13.41 8.71 -21.24
CA MET A 108 13.50 8.06 -19.93
C MET A 108 12.18 7.41 -19.51
N ASN A 109 11.04 8.07 -19.78
CA ASN A 109 9.71 7.50 -19.53
C ASN A 109 9.49 6.26 -20.40
N ASN A 110 9.82 6.33 -21.69
CA ASN A 110 9.70 5.19 -22.62
C ASN A 110 10.54 3.99 -22.14
N ALA A 111 11.79 4.22 -21.74
CA ALA A 111 12.64 3.17 -21.17
C ALA A 111 12.05 2.54 -19.89
N THR A 112 11.45 3.37 -19.02
CA THR A 112 10.78 2.91 -17.80
C THR A 112 9.57 2.04 -18.15
N PHE A 113 8.69 2.54 -19.04
CA PHE A 113 7.49 1.80 -19.48
C PHE A 113 7.83 0.48 -20.17
N HIS A 114 8.85 0.46 -21.02
CA HIS A 114 9.33 -0.75 -21.68
C HIS A 114 9.73 -1.82 -20.64
N THR A 115 10.57 -1.45 -19.69
CA THR A 115 11.04 -2.39 -18.65
C THR A 115 9.89 -2.85 -17.75
N CYS A 116 8.97 -1.95 -17.38
CA CYS A 116 7.75 -2.31 -16.67
C CYS A 116 6.93 -3.35 -17.44
N HIS A 117 6.72 -3.13 -18.74
CA HIS A 117 5.94 -4.03 -19.60
C HIS A 117 6.59 -5.41 -19.72
N GLU A 118 7.90 -5.47 -19.94
CA GLU A 118 8.64 -6.74 -20.03
C GLU A 118 8.56 -7.56 -18.74
N ARG A 119 8.62 -6.90 -17.58
CA ARG A 119 8.64 -7.59 -16.28
C ARG A 119 7.26 -7.98 -15.77
N LEU A 120 6.26 -7.12 -16.00
CA LEU A 120 4.92 -7.29 -15.44
C LEU A 120 3.96 -7.99 -16.41
N GLY A 121 4.24 -7.94 -17.72
CA GLY A 121 3.33 -8.41 -18.75
C GLY A 121 1.93 -7.84 -18.54
N ASP A 122 0.92 -8.71 -18.57
CA ASP A 122 -0.48 -8.31 -18.40
C ASP A 122 -0.85 -7.91 -16.97
N PHE A 123 -0.07 -8.29 -15.95
CA PHE A 123 -0.36 -7.91 -14.57
C PHE A 123 -0.41 -6.39 -14.40
N GLY A 124 0.45 -5.65 -15.12
CA GLY A 124 0.48 -4.18 -15.06
C GLY A 124 -0.85 -3.52 -15.41
N ARG A 125 -1.67 -4.14 -16.27
CA ARG A 125 -3.00 -3.61 -16.66
C ARG A 125 -3.99 -3.60 -15.49
N PHE A 126 -3.76 -4.46 -14.50
CA PHE A 126 -4.63 -4.62 -13.35
C PHE A 126 -4.16 -3.85 -12.12
N ILE A 127 -3.06 -3.10 -12.19
CA ILE A 127 -2.58 -2.21 -11.12
C ILE A 127 -3.26 -0.85 -11.25
N ASN A 128 -4.56 -0.83 -10.98
CA ASN A 128 -5.38 0.39 -11.02
C ASN A 128 -6.38 0.41 -9.86
N THR A 129 -6.87 1.61 -9.52
CA THR A 129 -7.78 1.82 -8.39
C THR A 129 -9.08 1.02 -8.50
N ALA A 130 -9.62 0.80 -9.71
CA ALA A 130 -10.83 0.00 -9.89
C ALA A 130 -10.61 -1.48 -9.51
N SER A 131 -9.46 -2.04 -9.90
CA SER A 131 -9.03 -3.38 -9.50
C SER A 131 -8.76 -3.49 -8.00
N VAL A 132 -8.15 -2.47 -7.38
CA VAL A 132 -7.94 -2.40 -5.92
C VAL A 132 -9.28 -2.32 -5.17
N ALA A 133 -10.22 -1.52 -5.64
CA ALA A 133 -11.56 -1.42 -5.05
C ALA A 133 -12.33 -2.76 -5.13
N ARG A 134 -12.12 -3.54 -6.20
CA ARG A 134 -12.66 -4.89 -6.30
C ARG A 134 -12.04 -5.85 -5.29
N ASP A 135 -10.73 -5.76 -5.04
CA ASP A 135 -10.09 -6.56 -3.99
C ASP A 135 -10.63 -6.21 -2.62
N LEU A 136 -10.79 -4.91 -2.32
CA LEU A 136 -11.33 -4.45 -1.05
C LEU A 136 -12.72 -5.03 -0.77
N ARG A 137 -13.59 -5.10 -1.79
CA ARG A 137 -14.91 -5.77 -1.65
C ARG A 137 -14.77 -7.24 -1.28
N ASN A 138 -13.80 -7.95 -1.87
CA ASN A 138 -13.53 -9.34 -1.52
C ASN A 138 -12.97 -9.46 -0.09
N CYS A 139 -12.13 -8.51 0.34
CA CYS A 139 -11.62 -8.45 1.71
C CYS A 139 -12.72 -8.21 2.74
N PHE A 140 -13.74 -7.39 2.44
CA PHE A 140 -14.88 -7.21 3.33
C PHE A 140 -15.63 -8.52 3.56
N ALA A 141 -15.77 -9.37 2.54
CA ALA A 141 -16.33 -10.71 2.73
C ALA A 141 -15.47 -11.53 3.71
N CYS A 142 -14.13 -11.50 3.59
CA CYS A 142 -13.22 -12.19 4.51
C CYS A 142 -13.36 -11.71 5.96
N LEU A 143 -13.52 -10.40 6.17
CA LEU A 143 -13.72 -9.82 7.49
C LEU A 143 -15.04 -10.30 8.12
N THR A 144 -16.10 -10.48 7.33
CA THR A 144 -17.38 -11.00 7.85
C THR A 144 -17.35 -12.49 8.18
N THR A 145 -16.51 -13.28 7.52
CA THR A 145 -16.42 -14.74 7.72
C THR A 145 -15.51 -15.16 8.88
N SER A 146 -14.68 -14.25 9.42
CA SER A 146 -13.83 -14.57 10.58
C SER A 146 -14.69 -14.76 11.84
N PRO A 147 -14.64 -15.94 12.51
CA PRO A 147 -15.43 -16.20 13.72
C PRO A 147 -15.23 -15.13 14.78
N ARG A 148 -16.32 -14.76 15.48
CA ARG A 148 -16.25 -14.06 16.76
C ARG A 148 -15.86 -15.13 17.78
N THR A 149 -14.58 -15.23 18.10
CA THR A 149 -14.11 -15.98 19.28
C THR A 149 -14.26 -15.10 20.50
#